data_AF-A0A7F8R6W9-F1
#
_entry.id   AF-A0A7F8R6W9-F1
#
_cell.length_a   1.000
_cell.length_b   1.000
_cell.length_c   1.000
_cell.angle_alpha   90.00
_cell.angle_beta   90.00
_cell.angle_gamma   90.00
#
_symmetry.space_group_name_H-M   'P 1'
#
loop_
_entity.id
_entity.type
_entity.pdbx_description
1 polymer ?
#
loop_
_entity_poly.entity_id
_entity_poly.type
_entity_poly.pdbx_seq_one_letter_code
_entity_poly.pdbx_strand_id
1 'polypeptide(L)'
;MLFWLKEEMAPEELSRRLATVITHIDEIMQQEIRPLVAVDIIEQLHRQFAILSGGRGKDGAPIITFPEFVGFKHLPEEDFLNVMTYLTSIPSVEAASIGFVIVIDRRRDKWSSVKASLTRIAVAFPGNLQLIFILRPSRFIQRAFTDIGIKYYRDEFKMKVPIIMLNSVSDLHGYIDKSQLTEDLGGTLEYRHNQWINHRTAIENFAMTLKTTAQMLQMFGVCLATTELPRGVLSTEDLLMSHTRQRDKLQDELKLLGKQGTTLLSCIQETATKSPTSKLNPNELENVATMERLLLQLDETEKAFNQFWSEHHLKLNQCLQLQHFEHNFYEVKLALNNLLAEQVEFTDIGDSVIRVEQLLKEHKNLEGKGELDYLAF
;
A
#
# COMPACT_ATOMS: atom_id res chain seq x y z
N MET A 1 -33.50 -23.14 13.24
CA MET A 1 -32.31 -22.72 14.01
C MET A 1 -31.37 -21.81 13.23
N LEU A 2 -31.21 -21.96 11.91
CA LEU A 2 -30.40 -21.08 11.04
C LEU A 2 -30.66 -19.56 11.16
N PHE A 3 -31.87 -19.14 11.58
CA PHE A 3 -32.21 -17.73 11.79
C PHE A 3 -31.35 -17.05 12.87
N TRP A 4 -30.88 -17.78 13.88
CA TRP A 4 -30.02 -17.23 14.94
C TRP A 4 -28.55 -17.07 14.50
N LEU A 5 -28.11 -17.87 13.52
CA LEU A 5 -26.78 -17.72 12.90
C LEU A 5 -26.72 -16.57 11.89
N LYS A 6 -27.86 -15.89 11.63
CA LYS A 6 -27.93 -14.72 10.76
C LYS A 6 -27.56 -13.41 11.45
N GLU A 7 -27.09 -13.41 12.70
CA GLU A 7 -26.45 -12.21 13.25
C GLU A 7 -25.45 -11.66 12.21
N GLU A 8 -25.64 -10.38 11.87
CA GLU A 8 -24.84 -9.68 10.88
C GLU A 8 -23.42 -9.64 11.42
N MET A 9 -22.50 -10.27 10.67
CA MET A 9 -21.10 -9.89 10.78
C MET A 9 -21.00 -8.40 10.44
N ALA A 10 -19.92 -7.73 10.81
CA ALA A 10 -19.69 -6.34 10.42
C ALA A 10 -18.78 -6.28 9.16
N PRO A 11 -19.22 -6.70 7.95
CA PRO A 11 -18.42 -6.52 6.74
C PRO A 11 -18.20 -5.05 6.42
N GLU A 12 -19.09 -4.18 6.91
CA GLU A 12 -18.97 -2.74 6.87
C GLU A 12 -17.72 -2.27 7.63
N GLU A 13 -17.39 -2.89 8.76
CA GLU A 13 -16.22 -2.54 9.55
C GLU A 13 -14.92 -2.98 8.86
N LEU A 14 -14.87 -4.20 8.31
CA LEU A 14 -13.73 -4.63 7.49
C LEU A 14 -13.56 -3.69 6.28
N SER A 15 -14.65 -3.42 5.56
CA SER A 15 -14.64 -2.55 4.38
C SER A 15 -14.18 -1.13 4.73
N ARG A 16 -14.64 -0.57 5.86
CA ARG A 16 -14.24 0.74 6.35
C ARG A 16 -12.76 0.78 6.71
N ARG A 17 -12.25 -0.23 7.42
CA ARG A 17 -10.82 -0.31 7.79
C ARG A 17 -9.93 -0.44 6.57
N LEU A 18 -10.27 -1.32 5.63
CA LEU A 18 -9.49 -1.48 4.40
C LEU A 18 -9.58 -0.25 3.48
N ALA A 19 -10.75 0.40 3.38
CA ALA A 19 -10.88 1.67 2.68
C ALA A 19 -9.98 2.76 3.30
N THR A 20 -9.93 2.82 4.63
CA THR A 20 -9.04 3.74 5.35
C THR A 20 -7.57 3.46 5.00
N VAL A 21 -7.15 2.20 4.96
CA VAL A 21 -5.78 1.86 4.55
C VAL A 21 -5.49 2.32 3.11
N ILE A 22 -6.42 2.06 2.19
CA ILE A 22 -6.28 2.46 0.79
C ILE A 22 -6.14 3.99 0.65
N THR A 23 -6.95 4.77 1.36
CA THR A 23 -6.84 6.24 1.32
C THR A 23 -5.52 6.73 1.90
N HIS A 24 -5.05 6.13 3.00
CA HIS A 24 -3.74 6.48 3.57
C HIS A 24 -2.58 6.17 2.61
N ILE A 25 -2.65 5.06 1.85
CA ILE A 25 -1.66 4.76 0.81
C ILE A 25 -1.68 5.83 -0.29
N ASP A 26 -2.87 6.28 -0.69
CA ASP A 26 -3.03 7.32 -1.70
C ASP A 26 -2.50 8.68 -1.23
N GLU A 27 -2.69 9.01 0.05
CA GLU A 27 -2.08 10.19 0.68
C GLU A 27 -0.55 10.09 0.74
N ILE A 28 -0.02 8.93 1.17
CA ILE A 28 1.43 8.66 1.23
C ILE A 28 2.06 8.81 -0.16
N MET A 29 1.35 8.40 -1.21
CA MET A 29 1.80 8.45 -2.60
C MET A 29 1.35 9.71 -3.35
N GLN A 30 0.60 10.61 -2.70
CA GLN A 30 -0.01 11.80 -3.28
C GLN A 30 -0.79 11.54 -4.59
N GLN A 31 -1.42 10.35 -4.71
CA GLN A 31 -2.06 9.89 -5.96
C GLN A 31 -3.31 10.68 -6.35
N GLU A 32 -4.00 11.32 -5.40
CA GLU A 32 -5.22 12.10 -5.68
C GLU A 32 -4.95 13.38 -6.49
N ILE A 33 -3.75 13.96 -6.35
CA ILE A 33 -3.43 15.26 -6.97
C ILE A 33 -2.83 15.07 -8.35
N ARG A 34 -2.05 14.00 -8.59
CA ARG A 34 -1.53 13.54 -9.90
C ARG A 34 -0.86 12.14 -9.77
N PRO A 35 -1.33 11.09 -10.45
CA PRO A 35 -1.00 9.70 -10.16
C PRO A 35 0.33 9.19 -10.78
N LEU A 36 1.25 10.09 -11.13
CA LEU A 36 2.50 9.70 -11.79
C LEU A 36 3.40 8.92 -10.83
N VAL A 37 3.75 7.69 -11.18
CA VAL A 37 4.78 6.91 -10.48
C VAL A 37 6.09 6.93 -11.26
N ALA A 38 7.21 6.69 -10.59
CA ALA A 38 8.56 6.72 -11.14
C ALA A 38 8.70 5.85 -12.39
N VAL A 39 8.02 4.70 -12.41
CA VAL A 39 8.06 3.77 -13.54
C VAL A 39 7.45 4.36 -14.82
N ASP A 40 6.45 5.24 -14.69
CA ASP A 40 5.79 5.89 -15.84
C ASP A 40 6.71 6.89 -16.54
N ILE A 41 7.67 7.46 -15.80
CA ILE A 41 8.57 8.51 -16.28
C ILE A 41 10.05 8.12 -16.16
N ILE A 42 10.30 6.81 -16.12
CA ILE A 42 11.62 6.26 -15.80
C ILE A 42 12.69 6.74 -16.77
N GLU A 43 12.37 6.81 -18.07
CA GLU A 43 13.30 7.29 -19.10
C GLU A 43 13.63 8.77 -18.91
N GLN A 44 12.64 9.60 -18.57
CA GLN A 44 12.85 11.02 -18.30
C GLN A 44 13.69 11.25 -17.04
N LEU A 45 13.45 10.46 -15.99
CA LEU A 45 14.25 10.50 -14.76
C LEU A 45 15.71 10.20 -15.07
N HIS A 46 16.01 9.12 -15.81
CA HIS A 46 17.39 8.75 -16.18
C HIS A 46 18.13 9.81 -17.00
N ARG A 47 17.44 10.75 -17.65
CA ARG A 47 18.08 11.89 -18.34
C ARG A 47 18.70 12.90 -17.36
N GLN A 48 18.28 12.88 -16.10
CA GLN A 48 18.88 13.63 -14.99
C GLN A 48 18.97 15.15 -15.24
N PHE A 49 18.04 15.73 -15.99
CA PHE A 49 18.03 17.19 -16.23
C PHE A 49 17.54 17.99 -15.00
N ALA A 50 16.97 17.30 -14.02
CA ALA A 50 16.63 17.80 -12.70
C ALA A 50 16.76 16.67 -11.67
N ILE A 51 17.17 17.01 -10.45
CA ILE A 51 17.33 16.05 -9.34
C ILE A 51 16.75 16.62 -8.05
N LEU A 52 16.17 15.72 -7.25
CA LEU A 52 15.78 15.96 -5.86
C LEU A 52 16.71 15.12 -4.98
N SER A 53 17.82 15.72 -4.53
CA SER A 53 18.87 15.00 -3.81
C SER A 53 18.54 14.72 -2.34
N GLY A 54 17.48 15.33 -1.82
CA GLY A 54 17.17 15.38 -0.39
C GLY A 54 17.66 16.64 0.31
N GLY A 55 18.48 17.46 -0.36
CA GLY A 55 18.97 18.72 0.20
C GLY A 55 17.83 19.65 0.62
N ARG A 56 18.05 20.37 1.75
CA ARG A 56 17.12 21.36 2.30
C ARG A 56 17.77 22.74 2.41
N GLY A 57 17.00 23.78 2.15
CA GLY A 57 17.38 25.17 2.43
C GLY A 57 17.40 25.45 3.94
N LYS A 58 17.80 26.68 4.33
CA LYS A 58 17.89 27.09 5.75
C LYS A 58 16.58 26.92 6.52
N ASP A 59 15.45 27.14 5.84
CA ASP A 59 14.12 27.05 6.45
C ASP A 59 13.50 25.65 6.32
N GLY A 60 14.26 24.64 5.85
CA GLY A 60 13.76 23.29 5.60
C GLY A 60 13.12 23.09 4.22
N ALA A 61 13.11 24.12 3.37
CA ALA A 61 12.57 24.08 2.01
C ALA A 61 13.27 23.01 1.13
N PRO A 62 12.55 22.17 0.39
CA PRO A 62 13.16 21.18 -0.52
C PRO A 62 13.93 21.86 -1.66
N ILE A 63 15.12 21.32 -1.96
CA ILE A 63 15.98 21.82 -3.05
C ILE A 63 15.84 20.92 -4.28
N ILE A 64 15.42 21.49 -5.42
CA ILE A 64 15.53 20.84 -6.73
C ILE A 64 16.71 21.48 -7.48
N THR A 65 17.64 20.63 -7.91
CA THR A 65 18.82 21.06 -8.67
C THR A 65 18.62 20.73 -10.15
N PHE A 66 18.85 21.71 -11.02
CA PHE A 66 19.00 21.53 -12.46
C PHE A 66 20.50 21.49 -12.76
N PRO A 67 21.13 20.30 -12.79
CA PRO A 67 22.55 20.17 -13.09
C PRO A 67 22.85 20.60 -14.53
N GLU A 68 24.13 20.64 -14.88
CA GLU A 68 24.54 20.87 -16.26
C GLU A 68 23.96 19.81 -17.18
N PHE A 69 23.18 20.24 -18.18
CA PHE A 69 22.50 19.33 -19.11
C PHE A 69 22.48 19.94 -20.51
N VAL A 70 23.35 19.44 -21.40
CA VAL A 70 23.58 19.99 -22.75
C VAL A 70 22.28 20.00 -23.59
N GLY A 71 21.46 18.95 -23.45
CA GLY A 71 20.20 18.81 -24.17
C GLY A 71 19.05 19.67 -23.65
N PHE A 72 19.26 20.53 -22.64
CA PHE A 72 18.15 21.16 -21.91
C PHE A 72 17.20 21.91 -22.84
N LYS A 73 17.73 22.69 -23.77
CA LYS A 73 16.92 23.49 -24.72
C LYS A 73 16.01 22.66 -25.63
N HIS A 74 16.37 21.40 -25.86
CA HIS A 74 15.66 20.49 -26.75
C HIS A 74 14.81 19.47 -25.98
N LEU A 75 14.70 19.59 -24.65
CA LEU A 75 13.76 18.77 -23.88
C LEU A 75 12.33 19.07 -24.35
N PRO A 76 11.51 18.05 -24.64
CA PRO A 76 10.07 18.18 -24.79
C PRO A 76 9.45 18.86 -23.57
N GLU A 77 8.41 19.66 -23.79
CA GLU A 77 7.69 20.36 -22.71
C GLU A 77 6.99 19.37 -21.77
N GLU A 78 6.42 18.30 -22.32
CA GLU A 78 5.79 17.23 -21.58
C GLU A 78 6.76 16.50 -20.64
N ASP A 79 7.95 16.13 -21.13
CA ASP A 79 8.98 15.50 -20.29
C ASP A 79 9.37 16.39 -19.10
N PHE A 80 9.52 17.70 -19.34
CA PHE A 80 9.81 18.65 -18.27
C PHE A 80 8.66 18.70 -17.26
N LEU A 81 7.42 18.83 -17.72
CA LEU A 81 6.24 18.90 -16.87
C LEU A 81 6.07 17.64 -16.03
N ASN A 82 6.27 16.46 -16.62
CA ASN A 82 6.15 15.17 -15.96
C ASN A 82 7.19 15.01 -14.85
N VAL A 83 8.47 15.30 -15.14
CA VAL A 83 9.53 15.24 -14.12
C VAL A 83 9.32 16.29 -13.04
N MET A 84 8.94 17.53 -13.39
CA MET A 84 8.69 18.55 -12.37
C MET A 84 7.51 18.16 -11.47
N THR A 85 6.42 17.70 -12.07
CA THR A 85 5.25 17.21 -11.33
C THR A 85 5.65 16.12 -10.34
N TYR A 86 6.35 15.10 -10.82
CA TYR A 86 6.78 13.99 -9.99
C TYR A 86 7.75 14.42 -8.89
N LEU A 87 8.80 15.20 -9.20
CA LEU A 87 9.75 15.65 -8.18
C LEU A 87 9.11 16.55 -7.12
N THR A 88 8.07 17.31 -7.47
CA THR A 88 7.35 18.15 -6.50
C THR A 88 6.32 17.41 -5.66
N SER A 89 5.89 16.20 -6.07
CA SER A 89 4.98 15.37 -5.26
C SER A 89 5.70 14.48 -4.24
N ILE A 90 7.03 14.41 -4.30
CA ILE A 90 7.81 13.57 -3.37
C ILE A 90 7.88 14.17 -1.96
N PRO A 91 8.23 15.46 -1.77
CA PRO A 91 8.29 16.02 -0.43
C PRO A 91 6.93 15.98 0.27
N SER A 92 6.94 15.81 1.59
CA SER A 92 5.72 15.90 2.40
C SER A 92 4.97 17.22 2.18
N VAL A 93 3.66 17.23 2.47
CA VAL A 93 2.82 18.43 2.35
C VAL A 93 3.38 19.59 3.19
N GLU A 94 3.90 19.29 4.38
CA GLU A 94 4.54 20.27 5.27
C GLU A 94 5.79 20.86 4.61
N ALA A 95 6.67 20.03 4.05
CA ALA A 95 7.88 20.49 3.39
C ALA A 95 7.58 21.29 2.11
N ALA A 96 6.61 20.83 1.31
CA ALA A 96 6.17 21.52 0.09
C ALA A 96 5.50 22.86 0.39
N SER A 97 4.82 23.00 1.54
CA SER A 97 4.16 24.25 1.97
C SER A 97 5.12 25.41 2.20
N ILE A 98 6.38 25.14 2.57
CA ILE A 98 7.45 26.13 2.72
C ILE A 98 7.80 26.75 1.36
N GLY A 99 7.66 25.96 0.29
CA GLY A 99 8.07 26.30 -1.07
C GLY A 99 9.42 25.71 -1.44
N PHE A 100 9.68 25.62 -2.74
CA PHE A 100 10.86 24.99 -3.31
C PHE A 100 11.98 25.99 -3.55
N VAL A 101 13.20 25.57 -3.24
CA VAL A 101 14.43 26.25 -3.64
C VAL A 101 14.96 25.59 -4.90
N ILE A 102 15.26 26.38 -5.93
CA ILE A 102 15.81 25.89 -7.18
C ILE A 102 17.28 26.28 -7.29
N VAL A 103 18.15 25.33 -7.63
CA VAL A 103 19.55 25.60 -7.99
C VAL A 103 19.76 25.25 -9.46
N ILE A 104 20.09 26.25 -10.28
CA ILE A 104 20.37 26.05 -11.71
C ILE A 104 21.87 26.16 -11.94
N ASP A 105 22.52 25.05 -12.33
CA ASP A 105 23.93 25.04 -12.70
C ASP A 105 24.12 25.18 -14.21
N ARG A 106 24.68 26.32 -14.65
CA ARG A 106 24.99 26.61 -16.07
C ARG A 106 26.41 27.11 -16.26
N ARG A 107 27.34 26.77 -15.35
CA ARG A 107 28.73 27.27 -15.38
C ARG A 107 29.44 26.97 -16.71
N ARG A 108 29.20 25.81 -17.32
CA ARG A 108 29.78 25.38 -18.60
C ARG A 108 28.87 25.57 -19.82
N ASP A 109 27.75 26.30 -19.70
CA ASP A 109 26.79 26.51 -20.79
C ASP A 109 26.74 27.98 -21.26
N LYS A 110 25.77 28.33 -22.11
CA LYS A 110 25.51 29.67 -22.64
C LYS A 110 24.39 30.36 -21.86
N TRP A 111 24.37 31.69 -21.90
CA TRP A 111 23.30 32.49 -21.29
C TRP A 111 21.88 32.12 -21.77
N SER A 112 21.74 31.75 -23.05
CA SER A 112 20.46 31.29 -23.60
C SER A 112 19.92 30.03 -22.91
N SER A 113 20.76 29.20 -22.29
CA SER A 113 20.31 28.04 -21.51
C SER A 113 19.76 28.44 -20.14
N VAL A 114 20.35 29.46 -19.50
CA VAL A 114 19.79 30.07 -18.27
C VAL A 114 18.39 30.63 -18.57
N LYS A 115 18.24 31.41 -19.65
CA LYS A 115 16.94 31.94 -20.07
C LYS A 115 15.93 30.83 -20.33
N ALA A 116 16.31 29.78 -21.06
CA ALA A 116 15.42 28.65 -21.34
C ALA A 116 14.96 27.93 -20.06
N SER A 117 15.85 27.74 -19.08
CA SER A 117 15.49 27.16 -17.77
C SER A 117 14.52 28.05 -17.00
N LEU A 118 14.78 29.36 -16.93
CA LEU A 118 13.88 30.31 -16.27
C LEU A 118 12.50 30.38 -16.94
N THR A 119 12.44 30.44 -18.28
CA THR A 119 11.16 30.44 -19.01
C THR A 119 10.32 29.21 -18.66
N ARG A 120 10.93 28.02 -18.67
CA ARG A 120 10.19 26.77 -18.40
C ARG A 120 9.75 26.66 -16.96
N ILE A 121 10.61 27.04 -16.00
CA ILE A 121 10.23 27.08 -14.58
C ILE A 121 9.10 28.09 -14.36
N ALA A 122 9.16 29.26 -14.99
CA ALA A 122 8.12 30.29 -14.87
C ALA A 122 6.75 29.83 -15.38
N VAL A 123 6.72 29.00 -16.42
CA VAL A 123 5.49 28.57 -17.09
C VAL A 123 4.94 27.25 -16.52
N ALA A 124 5.82 26.30 -16.19
CA ALA A 124 5.44 24.90 -15.98
C ALA A 124 5.85 24.32 -14.62
N PHE A 125 6.38 25.12 -13.69
CA PHE A 125 6.68 24.62 -12.34
C PHE A 125 5.38 24.47 -11.52
N PRO A 126 5.05 23.26 -11.04
CA PRO A 126 3.74 22.98 -10.43
C PRO A 126 3.65 23.36 -8.95
N GLY A 127 4.78 23.61 -8.28
CA GLY A 127 4.83 23.91 -6.85
C GLY A 127 4.98 25.41 -6.52
N ASN A 128 4.93 25.73 -5.24
CA ASN A 128 5.26 27.08 -4.76
C ASN A 128 6.79 27.29 -4.83
N LEU A 129 7.25 28.34 -5.50
CA LEU A 129 8.68 28.65 -5.59
C LEU A 129 9.06 29.68 -4.52
N GLN A 130 10.02 29.33 -3.68
CA GLN A 130 10.55 30.23 -2.65
C GLN A 130 11.70 31.08 -3.17
N LEU A 131 12.66 30.46 -3.86
CA LEU A 131 13.93 31.09 -4.23
C LEU A 131 14.63 30.36 -5.38
N ILE A 132 15.29 31.09 -6.28
CA ILE A 132 16.10 30.50 -7.36
C ILE A 132 17.54 31.00 -7.28
N PHE A 133 18.50 30.08 -7.21
CA PHE A 133 19.92 30.34 -7.35
C PHE A 133 20.40 29.95 -8.75
N ILE A 134 21.24 30.78 -9.36
CA ILE A 134 21.80 30.52 -10.68
C ILE A 134 23.32 30.63 -10.64
N LEU A 135 24.00 29.51 -10.85
CA LEU A 135 25.45 29.49 -11.12
C LEU A 135 25.66 29.81 -12.60
N ARG A 136 26.09 31.05 -12.87
CA ARG A 136 26.13 31.60 -14.23
C ARG A 136 27.31 31.05 -15.06
N PRO A 137 27.21 31.07 -16.41
CA PRO A 137 28.32 30.75 -17.30
C PRO A 137 29.60 31.52 -16.97
N SER A 138 30.73 30.80 -16.77
CA SER A 138 32.00 31.41 -16.36
C SER A 138 32.58 32.40 -17.39
N ARG A 139 32.18 32.29 -18.66
CA ARG A 139 32.66 33.16 -19.76
C ARG A 139 31.97 34.52 -19.81
N PHE A 140 30.96 34.77 -18.98
CA PHE A 140 30.17 36.01 -18.92
C PHE A 140 30.61 36.99 -17.80
N ILE A 141 31.79 36.76 -17.20
CA ILE A 141 32.32 37.60 -16.09
C ILE A 141 32.78 39.00 -16.56
N GLN A 142 32.71 39.32 -17.86
CA GLN A 142 33.11 40.64 -18.37
C GLN A 142 31.99 41.69 -18.23
N ARG A 143 32.13 42.52 -17.18
CA ARG A 143 31.77 43.94 -17.03
C ARG A 143 30.74 44.51 -18.03
N ALA A 144 29.45 44.57 -17.63
CA ALA A 144 28.45 45.61 -18.01
C ALA A 144 26.99 45.24 -17.63
N PHE A 145 26.69 43.95 -17.44
CA PHE A 145 25.30 43.47 -17.36
C PHE A 145 24.82 43.05 -15.97
N THR A 146 25.65 43.17 -14.93
CA THR A 146 25.37 42.57 -13.62
C THR A 146 24.18 43.19 -12.87
N ASP A 147 23.97 44.50 -12.92
CA ASP A 147 22.86 45.13 -12.18
C ASP A 147 21.66 45.51 -13.06
N ILE A 148 21.91 45.93 -14.31
CA ILE A 148 20.87 46.30 -15.28
C ILE A 148 20.16 45.05 -15.83
N GLY A 149 20.92 43.96 -16.05
CA GLY A 149 20.36 42.69 -16.47
C GLY A 149 19.40 42.14 -15.42
N ILE A 150 19.82 42.02 -14.16
CA ILE A 150 18.99 41.43 -13.08
C ILE A 150 17.67 42.19 -12.90
N LYS A 151 17.67 43.52 -13.00
CA LYS A 151 16.44 44.34 -12.92
C LYS A 151 15.54 44.13 -14.14
N TYR A 152 16.11 44.11 -15.35
CA TYR A 152 15.38 43.82 -16.60
C TYR A 152 14.82 42.39 -16.64
N TYR A 153 15.50 41.40 -16.04
CA TYR A 153 15.06 40.01 -16.01
C TYR A 153 13.93 39.77 -15.01
N ARG A 154 13.89 40.48 -13.88
CA ARG A 154 12.70 40.45 -12.99
C ARG A 154 11.44 40.91 -13.74
N ASP A 155 11.59 41.91 -14.62
CA ASP A 155 10.50 42.47 -15.42
C ASP A 155 10.14 41.58 -16.64
N GLU A 156 11.11 40.96 -17.33
CA GLU A 156 10.87 40.05 -18.47
C GLU A 156 10.11 38.77 -18.07
N PHE A 157 10.44 38.15 -16.93
CA PHE A 157 9.85 36.87 -16.53
C PHE A 157 8.59 37.02 -15.67
N LYS A 158 8.25 38.25 -15.24
CA LYS A 158 7.12 38.56 -14.33
C LYS A 158 7.04 37.67 -13.07
N MET A 159 8.13 36.99 -12.71
CA MET A 159 8.17 36.14 -11.53
C MET A 159 8.37 37.00 -10.29
N LYS A 160 7.47 36.87 -9.32
CA LYS A 160 7.61 37.50 -8.00
C LYS A 160 8.66 36.82 -7.11
N VAL A 161 9.16 35.66 -7.55
CA VAL A 161 10.15 34.83 -6.84
C VAL A 161 11.52 35.50 -6.89
N PRO A 162 12.24 35.65 -5.76
CA PRO A 162 13.60 36.16 -5.77
C PRO A 162 14.55 35.25 -6.57
N ILE A 163 15.44 35.87 -7.36
CA ILE A 163 16.48 35.18 -8.13
C ILE A 163 17.84 35.74 -7.71
N ILE A 164 18.76 34.86 -7.31
CA ILE A 164 20.12 35.21 -6.89
C ILE A 164 21.12 34.65 -7.90
N MET A 165 21.86 35.56 -8.53
CA MET A 165 22.92 35.23 -9.48
C MET A 165 24.24 35.03 -8.72
N LEU A 166 24.87 33.88 -8.92
CA LEU A 166 26.09 33.48 -8.23
C LEU A 166 27.26 33.41 -9.21
N ASN A 167 28.45 33.84 -8.77
CA ASN A 167 29.67 33.80 -9.58
C ASN A 167 30.44 32.51 -9.40
N SER A 168 30.28 31.90 -8.24
CA SER A 168 31.02 30.72 -7.84
C SER A 168 30.15 29.81 -6.98
N VAL A 169 30.59 28.55 -6.86
CA VAL A 169 30.01 27.61 -5.89
C VAL A 169 30.25 28.08 -4.45
N SER A 170 31.34 28.79 -4.18
CA SER A 170 31.60 29.37 -2.86
C SER A 170 30.55 30.42 -2.47
N ASP A 171 30.02 31.17 -3.44
CA ASP A 171 28.92 32.11 -3.19
C ASP A 171 27.65 31.34 -2.77
N LEU A 172 27.36 30.19 -3.42
CA LEU A 172 26.22 29.32 -3.07
C LEU A 172 26.30 28.83 -1.63
N HIS A 173 27.50 28.50 -1.16
CA HIS A 173 27.75 28.02 0.21
C HIS A 173 27.44 29.06 1.30
N GLY A 174 27.37 30.35 0.96
CA GLY A 174 26.88 31.38 1.89
C GLY A 174 25.38 31.30 2.16
N TYR A 175 24.63 30.68 1.24
CA TYR A 175 23.17 30.55 1.31
C TYR A 175 22.69 29.17 1.70
N ILE A 176 23.36 28.11 1.22
CA ILE A 176 22.99 26.72 1.47
C ILE A 176 24.17 26.00 2.12
N ASP A 177 23.90 25.27 3.20
CA ASP A 177 24.93 24.49 3.88
C ASP A 177 25.51 23.41 2.94
N LYS A 178 26.82 23.17 3.04
CA LYS A 178 27.51 22.18 2.20
C LYS A 178 26.94 20.77 2.38
N SER A 179 26.43 20.43 3.56
CA SER A 179 25.81 19.14 3.82
C SER A 179 24.49 18.93 3.08
N GLN A 180 23.94 19.97 2.45
CA GLN A 180 22.67 19.95 1.72
C GLN A 180 22.88 20.01 0.20
N LEU A 181 24.13 20.01 -0.26
CA LEU A 181 24.51 20.12 -1.67
C LEU A 181 25.31 18.89 -2.11
N THR A 182 25.10 18.45 -3.35
CA THR A 182 25.88 17.36 -3.96
C THR A 182 27.32 17.79 -4.25
N GLU A 183 28.20 16.81 -4.49
CA GLU A 183 29.62 17.04 -4.77
C GLU A 183 29.86 17.95 -5.99
N ASP A 184 29.03 17.86 -7.03
CA ASP A 184 29.09 18.73 -8.22
C ASP A 184 28.94 20.23 -7.89
N LEU A 185 28.23 20.50 -6.79
CA LEU A 185 28.02 21.83 -6.21
C LEU A 185 28.94 22.07 -4.99
N GLY A 186 30.04 21.33 -4.88
CA GLY A 186 31.05 21.48 -3.83
C GLY A 186 30.54 21.20 -2.42
N GLY A 187 29.46 20.42 -2.29
CA GLY A 187 28.90 19.98 -1.03
C GLY A 187 29.38 18.59 -0.60
N THR A 188 28.78 18.06 0.45
CA THR A 188 29.10 16.75 1.05
C THR A 188 27.89 15.80 1.11
N LEU A 189 26.76 16.18 0.50
CA LEU A 189 25.59 15.31 0.40
C LEU A 189 25.85 14.22 -0.64
N GLU A 190 25.96 12.98 -0.20
CA GLU A 190 26.07 11.84 -1.11
C GLU A 190 24.73 11.60 -1.80
N TYR A 191 24.73 11.67 -3.13
CA TYR A 191 23.56 11.41 -3.96
C TYR A 191 23.92 10.51 -5.13
N ARG A 192 23.24 9.36 -5.23
CA ARG A 192 23.38 8.41 -6.33
C ARG A 192 22.06 8.31 -7.08
N HIS A 193 22.00 8.94 -8.25
CA HIS A 193 20.76 9.08 -9.00
C HIS A 193 20.08 7.74 -9.32
N ASN A 194 20.84 6.74 -9.81
CA ASN A 194 20.29 5.42 -10.12
C ASN A 194 19.76 4.70 -8.87
N GLN A 195 20.44 4.85 -7.73
CA GLN A 195 19.96 4.27 -6.46
C GLN A 195 18.67 4.97 -6.00
N TRP A 196 18.62 6.30 -6.12
CA TRP A 196 17.42 7.07 -5.83
C TRP A 196 16.23 6.60 -6.68
N ILE A 197 16.41 6.45 -8.00
CA ILE A 197 15.39 5.90 -8.90
C ILE A 197 14.94 4.50 -8.43
N ASN A 198 15.90 3.59 -8.19
CA ASN A 198 15.59 2.22 -7.77
C ASN A 198 14.79 2.18 -6.46
N HIS A 199 15.17 2.99 -5.47
CA HIS A 199 14.43 3.10 -4.22
C HIS A 199 13.02 3.65 -4.46
N ARG A 200 12.87 4.72 -5.24
CA ARG A 200 11.56 5.30 -5.55
C ARG A 200 10.63 4.30 -6.24
N THR A 201 11.10 3.66 -7.30
CA THR A 201 10.33 2.64 -8.02
C THR A 201 9.94 1.47 -7.10
N ALA A 202 10.85 1.00 -6.25
CA ALA A 202 10.57 -0.11 -5.34
C ALA A 202 9.54 0.25 -4.26
N ILE A 203 9.64 1.45 -3.66
CA ILE A 203 8.71 1.95 -2.65
C ILE A 203 7.31 2.11 -3.25
N GLU A 204 7.21 2.74 -4.42
CA GLU A 204 5.93 2.98 -5.09
C GLU A 204 5.28 1.67 -5.55
N ASN A 205 6.07 0.73 -6.09
CA ASN A 205 5.58 -0.59 -6.45
C ASN A 205 5.08 -1.38 -5.23
N PHE A 206 5.78 -1.27 -4.09
CA PHE A 206 5.33 -1.87 -2.83
C PHE A 206 3.98 -1.28 -2.37
N ALA A 207 3.87 0.05 -2.37
CA ALA A 207 2.64 0.75 -2.00
C ALA A 207 1.45 0.33 -2.89
N MET A 208 1.67 0.25 -4.22
CA MET A 208 0.66 -0.21 -5.16
C MET A 208 0.25 -1.66 -4.93
N THR A 209 1.23 -2.55 -4.68
CA THR A 209 0.94 -3.96 -4.38
C THR A 209 0.11 -4.08 -3.10
N LEU A 210 0.47 -3.34 -2.04
CA LEU A 210 -0.30 -3.30 -0.80
C LEU A 210 -1.73 -2.82 -1.02
N LYS A 211 -1.91 -1.74 -1.79
CA LYS A 211 -3.24 -1.22 -2.15
C LYS A 211 -4.07 -2.28 -2.89
N THR A 212 -3.50 -2.95 -3.90
CA THR A 212 -4.17 -4.02 -4.63
C THR A 212 -4.52 -5.21 -3.73
N THR A 213 -3.62 -5.63 -2.85
CA THR A 213 -3.90 -6.72 -1.89
C THR A 213 -5.03 -6.33 -0.92
N ALA A 214 -5.04 -5.09 -0.40
CA ALA A 214 -6.12 -4.59 0.45
C ALA A 214 -7.48 -4.61 -0.28
N GLN A 215 -7.51 -4.22 -1.56
CA GLN A 215 -8.72 -4.30 -2.40
C GLN A 215 -9.18 -5.75 -2.64
N MET A 216 -8.26 -6.68 -2.87
CA MET A 216 -8.59 -8.10 -3.00
C MET A 216 -9.20 -8.67 -1.72
N LEU A 217 -8.64 -8.31 -0.55
CA LEU A 217 -9.17 -8.69 0.76
C LEU A 217 -10.56 -8.10 1.00
N GLN A 218 -10.78 -6.85 0.61
CA GLN A 218 -12.08 -6.20 0.71
C GLN A 218 -13.12 -6.95 -0.14
N MET A 219 -12.80 -7.25 -1.40
CA MET A 219 -13.70 -7.99 -2.28
C MET A 219 -13.99 -9.40 -1.77
N PHE A 220 -12.97 -10.08 -1.24
CA PHE A 220 -13.16 -11.39 -0.64
C PHE A 220 -14.03 -11.32 0.62
N GLY A 221 -13.79 -10.34 1.51
CA GLY A 221 -14.60 -10.12 2.70
C GLY A 221 -16.08 -9.87 2.37
N VAL A 222 -16.37 -9.08 1.34
CA VAL A 222 -17.74 -8.89 0.84
C VAL A 222 -18.34 -10.22 0.38
N CYS A 223 -17.61 -10.99 -0.43
CA CYS A 223 -18.06 -12.30 -0.90
C CYS A 223 -18.39 -13.24 0.28
N LEU A 224 -17.52 -13.32 1.28
CA LEU A 224 -17.74 -14.12 2.49
C LEU A 224 -19.01 -13.69 3.23
N ALA A 225 -19.21 -12.38 3.42
CA ALA A 225 -20.35 -11.84 4.15
C ALA A 225 -21.69 -12.04 3.43
N THR A 226 -21.71 -11.99 2.10
CA THR A 226 -22.92 -12.18 1.29
C THR A 226 -23.23 -13.64 0.96
N THR A 227 -22.34 -14.57 1.32
CA THR A 227 -22.52 -16.00 1.01
C THR A 227 -23.66 -16.58 1.83
N GLU A 228 -24.63 -17.20 1.14
CA GLU A 228 -25.72 -17.92 1.80
C GLU A 228 -25.23 -19.19 2.50
N LEU A 229 -25.72 -19.45 3.70
CA LEU A 229 -25.40 -20.66 4.46
C LEU A 229 -26.07 -21.90 3.83
N PRO A 230 -25.31 -22.96 3.49
CA PRO A 230 -25.87 -24.20 2.94
C PRO A 230 -26.76 -24.95 3.93
N ARG A 231 -27.59 -25.87 3.41
CA ARG A 231 -28.53 -26.71 4.20
C ARG A 231 -28.18 -28.20 4.18
N GLY A 232 -26.91 -28.53 3.99
CA GLY A 232 -26.45 -29.92 4.00
C GLY A 232 -25.05 -29.99 4.57
N VAL A 233 -24.73 -31.13 5.19
CA VAL A 233 -23.41 -31.38 5.80
C VAL A 233 -22.31 -31.23 4.74
N LEU A 234 -22.36 -32.03 3.68
CA LEU A 234 -21.34 -32.05 2.62
C LEU A 234 -21.15 -30.66 1.96
N SER A 235 -22.26 -29.97 1.63
CA SER A 235 -22.18 -28.66 1.00
C SER A 235 -21.63 -27.57 1.94
N THR A 236 -21.84 -27.70 3.25
CA THR A 236 -21.25 -26.80 4.25
C THR A 236 -19.76 -27.09 4.45
N GLU A 237 -19.35 -28.36 4.46
CA GLU A 237 -17.94 -28.78 4.51
C GLU A 237 -17.16 -28.28 3.29
N ASP A 238 -17.71 -28.48 2.09
CA ASP A 238 -17.10 -28.02 0.84
C ASP A 238 -16.92 -26.49 0.82
N LEU A 239 -17.93 -25.76 1.29
CA LEU A 239 -17.88 -24.30 1.37
C LEU A 239 -16.83 -23.83 2.38
N LEU A 240 -16.79 -24.42 3.57
CA LEU A 240 -15.80 -24.12 4.61
C LEU A 240 -14.38 -24.37 4.10
N MET A 241 -14.15 -25.50 3.44
CA MET A 241 -12.86 -25.87 2.84
C MET A 241 -12.46 -24.88 1.74
N SER A 242 -13.39 -24.51 0.85
CA SER A 242 -13.16 -23.55 -0.22
C SER A 242 -12.77 -22.17 0.31
N HIS A 243 -13.53 -21.64 1.27
CA HIS A 243 -13.24 -20.35 1.92
C HIS A 243 -11.89 -20.39 2.64
N THR A 244 -11.60 -21.45 3.38
CA THR A 244 -10.33 -21.61 4.11
C THR A 244 -9.15 -21.61 3.16
N ARG A 245 -9.25 -22.33 2.04
CA ARG A 245 -8.21 -22.36 1.01
C ARG A 245 -7.97 -20.99 0.38
N GLN A 246 -9.02 -20.21 0.12
CA GLN A 246 -8.88 -18.84 -0.42
C GLN A 246 -8.25 -17.91 0.61
N ARG A 247 -8.66 -18.01 1.88
CA ARG A 247 -8.06 -17.25 2.98
C ARG A 247 -6.58 -17.56 3.14
N ASP A 248 -6.18 -18.83 3.11
CA ASP A 248 -4.78 -19.24 3.26
C ASP A 248 -3.90 -18.65 2.15
N LYS A 249 -4.39 -18.61 0.90
CA LYS A 249 -3.66 -17.98 -0.20
C LYS A 249 -3.42 -16.48 0.03
N LEU A 250 -4.47 -15.74 0.39
CA LEU A 250 -4.34 -14.30 0.66
C LEU A 250 -3.44 -14.02 1.87
N GLN A 251 -3.48 -14.90 2.88
CA GLN A 251 -2.61 -14.82 4.04
C GLN A 251 -1.14 -15.07 3.68
N ASP A 252 -0.85 -15.97 2.73
CA ASP A 252 0.50 -16.20 2.21
C ASP A 252 0.99 -15.01 1.36
N GLU A 253 0.11 -14.37 0.60
CA GLU A 253 0.42 -13.12 -0.13
C GLU A 253 0.79 -11.98 0.82
N LEU A 254 0.02 -11.77 1.90
CA LEU A 254 0.35 -10.77 2.93
C LEU A 254 1.71 -11.04 3.59
N LYS A 255 2.00 -12.30 3.93
CA LYS A 255 3.30 -12.69 4.51
C LYS A 255 4.44 -12.45 3.54
N LEU A 256 4.25 -12.78 2.26
CA LEU A 256 5.26 -12.53 1.22
C LEU A 256 5.51 -11.02 1.09
N LEU A 257 4.45 -10.22 1.04
CA LEU A 257 4.53 -8.78 0.96
C LEU A 257 5.27 -8.21 2.19
N GLY A 258 5.00 -8.70 3.40
CA GLY A 258 5.72 -8.32 4.61
C GLY A 258 7.23 -8.61 4.54
N LYS A 259 7.62 -9.77 4.00
CA LYS A 259 9.04 -10.12 3.76
C LYS A 259 9.68 -9.20 2.72
N GLN A 260 8.95 -8.86 1.65
CA GLN A 260 9.44 -7.94 0.62
C GLN A 260 9.63 -6.53 1.18
N GLY A 261 8.67 -6.03 1.95
CA GLY A 261 8.74 -4.69 2.56
C GLY A 261 9.87 -4.56 3.59
N THR A 262 10.08 -5.57 4.43
CA THR A 262 11.20 -5.61 5.40
C THR A 262 12.57 -5.71 4.71
N THR A 263 12.66 -6.48 3.62
CA THR A 263 13.87 -6.55 2.78
C THR A 263 14.15 -5.20 2.14
N LEU A 264 13.13 -4.55 1.56
CA LEU A 264 13.26 -3.24 0.94
C LEU A 264 13.70 -2.17 1.96
N LEU A 265 13.10 -2.15 3.15
CA LEU A 265 13.50 -1.25 4.23
C LEU A 265 14.98 -1.45 4.60
N SER A 266 15.41 -2.71 4.71
CA SER A 266 16.81 -3.05 5.00
C SER A 266 17.76 -2.58 3.89
N CYS A 267 17.36 -2.70 2.62
CA CYS A 267 18.13 -2.19 1.48
C CYS A 267 18.27 -0.66 1.50
N ILE A 268 17.20 0.07 1.85
CA ILE A 268 17.25 1.54 1.97
C ILE A 268 18.18 1.96 3.12
N GLN A 269 18.21 1.19 4.20
CA GLN A 269 19.06 1.44 5.37
C GLN A 269 20.50 0.93 5.21
N GLU A 270 20.82 0.21 4.12
CA GLU A 270 22.10 -0.47 3.94
C GLU A 270 23.30 0.49 4.05
N THR A 271 23.15 1.73 3.57
CA THR A 271 24.17 2.78 3.63
C THR A 271 24.57 3.14 5.07
N ALA A 272 23.63 3.09 6.03
CA ALA A 272 23.88 3.34 7.45
C ALA A 272 24.40 2.10 8.20
N THR A 273 24.06 0.90 7.74
CA THR A 273 24.51 -0.34 8.40
C THR A 273 25.96 -0.71 8.07
N LYS A 274 26.48 -0.28 6.91
CA LYS A 274 27.85 -0.58 6.45
C LYS A 274 28.96 0.19 7.17
N SER A 275 28.65 1.33 7.80
CA SER A 275 29.65 2.11 8.56
C SER A 275 29.00 2.82 9.74
N PRO A 276 29.53 2.69 10.97
CA PRO A 276 29.01 3.38 12.17
C PRO A 276 29.04 4.91 12.07
N THR A 277 29.83 5.46 11.15
CA THR A 277 29.94 6.90 10.91
C THR A 277 29.08 7.39 9.75
N SER A 278 28.49 6.49 8.97
CA SER A 278 27.60 6.80 7.85
C SER A 278 26.20 7.10 8.37
N LYS A 279 25.73 8.33 8.14
CA LYS A 279 24.37 8.74 8.45
C LYS A 279 23.54 8.72 7.17
N LEU A 280 22.30 8.25 7.27
CA LEU A 280 21.34 8.37 6.17
C LEU A 280 21.19 9.84 5.78
N ASN A 281 21.13 10.09 4.47
CA ASN A 281 20.81 11.41 3.97
C ASN A 281 19.32 11.72 4.20
N PRO A 282 18.89 13.00 4.13
CA PRO A 282 17.50 13.37 4.40
C PRO A 282 16.47 12.64 3.53
N ASN A 283 16.80 12.35 2.26
CA ASN A 283 15.92 11.60 1.36
C ASN A 283 15.80 10.13 1.75
N GLU A 284 16.89 9.48 2.17
CA GLU A 284 16.87 8.12 2.69
C GLU A 284 16.04 8.03 3.98
N LEU A 285 16.15 9.02 4.88
CA LEU A 285 15.31 9.10 6.09
C LEU A 285 13.81 9.20 5.75
N GLU A 286 13.45 10.01 4.75
CA GLU A 286 12.08 10.15 4.28
C GLU A 286 11.55 8.86 3.62
N ASN A 287 12.40 8.17 2.86
CA ASN A 287 12.11 6.85 2.31
C ASN A 287 11.91 5.79 3.41
N VAL A 288 12.74 5.77 4.46
CA VAL A 288 12.60 4.89 5.63
C VAL A 288 11.26 5.15 6.32
N ALA A 289 10.95 6.40 6.65
CA ALA A 289 9.69 6.76 7.29
C ALA A 289 8.47 6.38 6.44
N THR A 290 8.57 6.50 5.12
CA THR A 290 7.52 6.08 4.19
C THR A 290 7.33 4.57 4.21
N MET A 291 8.42 3.79 4.15
CA MET A 291 8.34 2.34 4.21
C MET A 291 7.83 1.82 5.57
N GLU A 292 8.23 2.44 6.68
CA GLU A 292 7.72 2.10 8.01
C GLU A 292 6.20 2.33 8.09
N ARG A 293 5.70 3.45 7.57
CA ARG A 293 4.26 3.70 7.47
C ARG A 293 3.54 2.66 6.61
N LEU A 294 4.08 2.31 5.44
CA LEU A 294 3.48 1.29 4.57
C LEU A 294 3.48 -0.10 5.22
N LEU A 295 4.52 -0.46 5.98
CA LEU A 295 4.57 -1.71 6.74
C LEU A 295 3.54 -1.73 7.87
N LEU A 296 3.31 -0.61 8.55
CA LEU A 296 2.23 -0.49 9.54
C LEU A 296 0.85 -0.67 8.88
N GLN A 297 0.62 -0.06 7.71
CA GLN A 297 -0.62 -0.24 6.95
C GLN A 297 -0.85 -1.70 6.51
N LEU A 298 0.22 -2.43 6.18
CA LEU A 298 0.16 -3.86 5.90
C LEU A 298 -0.26 -4.67 7.14
N ASP A 299 0.34 -4.41 8.30
CA ASP A 299 -0.01 -5.07 9.56
C ASP A 299 -1.46 -4.78 9.98
N GLU A 300 -1.92 -3.54 9.81
CA GLU A 300 -3.32 -3.15 10.07
C GLU A 300 -4.30 -3.87 9.14
N THR A 301 -3.94 -4.01 7.86
CA THR A 301 -4.71 -4.74 6.85
C THR A 301 -4.84 -6.21 7.22
N GLU A 302 -3.73 -6.85 7.58
CA GLU A 302 -3.70 -8.26 7.99
C GLU A 302 -4.55 -8.48 9.26
N LYS A 303 -4.40 -7.63 10.27
CA LYS A 303 -5.18 -7.70 11.51
C LYS A 303 -6.68 -7.51 11.27
N ALA A 304 -7.06 -6.54 10.46
CA ALA A 304 -8.46 -6.28 10.13
C ALA A 304 -9.11 -7.50 9.49
N PHE A 305 -8.43 -8.09 8.51
CA PHE A 305 -8.93 -9.26 7.80
C PHE A 305 -8.97 -10.52 8.67
N ASN A 306 -7.93 -10.77 9.48
CA ASN A 306 -7.89 -11.92 10.38
C ASN A 306 -8.99 -11.88 11.44
N GLN A 307 -9.30 -10.69 11.96
CA GLN A 307 -10.42 -10.51 12.88
C GLN A 307 -11.74 -10.90 12.21
N PHE A 308 -12.05 -10.31 11.04
CA PHE A 308 -13.25 -10.64 10.26
C PHE A 308 -13.33 -12.14 9.93
N TRP A 309 -12.21 -12.73 9.49
CA TRP A 309 -12.15 -14.16 9.16
C TRP A 309 -12.48 -15.04 10.36
N SER A 310 -12.00 -14.70 11.56
CA SER A 310 -12.25 -15.50 12.77
C SER A 310 -13.75 -15.60 13.08
N GLU A 311 -14.48 -14.49 12.93
CA GLU A 311 -15.93 -14.42 13.09
C GLU A 311 -16.64 -15.22 12.01
N HIS A 312 -16.23 -15.04 10.74
CA HIS A 312 -16.81 -15.78 9.60
C HIS A 312 -16.66 -17.29 9.75
N HIS A 313 -15.44 -17.71 10.07
CA HIS A 313 -15.08 -19.10 10.23
C HIS A 313 -15.85 -19.73 11.40
N LEU A 314 -16.00 -19.02 12.52
CA LEU A 314 -16.82 -19.48 13.65
C LEU A 314 -18.27 -19.71 13.22
N LYS A 315 -18.87 -18.75 12.51
CA LYS A 315 -20.25 -18.84 12.01
C LYS A 315 -20.46 -20.03 11.08
N LEU A 316 -19.55 -20.28 10.14
CA LEU A 316 -19.62 -21.43 9.24
C LEU A 316 -19.47 -22.76 9.98
N ASN A 317 -18.58 -22.85 10.96
CA ASN A 317 -18.44 -24.06 11.79
C ASN A 317 -19.69 -24.32 12.63
N GLN A 318 -20.30 -23.30 13.22
CA GLN A 318 -21.57 -23.45 13.94
C GLN A 318 -22.70 -23.90 12.99
N CYS A 319 -22.72 -23.40 11.75
CA CYS A 319 -23.64 -23.90 10.73
C CYS A 319 -23.43 -25.39 10.45
N LEU A 320 -22.17 -25.83 10.27
CA LEU A 320 -21.84 -27.23 10.05
C LEU A 320 -22.26 -28.12 11.23
N GLN A 321 -21.96 -27.69 12.46
CA GLN A 321 -22.38 -28.40 13.67
C GLN A 321 -23.91 -28.52 13.77
N LEU A 322 -24.63 -27.46 13.42
CA LEU A 322 -26.10 -27.50 13.37
C LEU A 322 -26.59 -28.49 12.30
N GLN A 323 -25.96 -28.55 11.13
CA GLN A 323 -26.34 -29.51 10.09
C GLN A 323 -26.10 -30.96 10.53
N HIS A 324 -24.98 -31.26 11.19
CA HIS A 324 -24.76 -32.59 11.77
C HIS A 324 -25.82 -32.93 12.82
N PHE A 325 -26.14 -31.99 13.70
CA PHE A 325 -27.19 -32.19 14.70
C PHE A 325 -28.56 -32.45 14.05
N GLU A 326 -28.96 -31.65 13.07
CA GLU A 326 -30.24 -31.81 12.36
C GLU A 326 -30.31 -33.15 11.61
N HIS A 327 -29.20 -33.59 11.00
CA HIS A 327 -29.10 -34.89 10.35
C HIS A 327 -29.23 -36.05 11.36
N ASN A 328 -28.44 -36.03 12.44
CA ASN A 328 -28.49 -37.07 13.46
C ASN A 328 -29.87 -37.13 14.14
N PHE A 329 -30.47 -35.98 14.43
CA PHE A 329 -31.82 -35.91 14.98
C PHE A 329 -32.85 -36.54 14.05
N TYR A 330 -32.73 -36.32 12.74
CA TYR A 330 -33.62 -36.93 11.76
C TYR A 330 -33.49 -38.46 11.73
N GLU A 331 -32.26 -38.99 11.73
CA GLU A 331 -32.00 -40.44 11.78
C GLU A 331 -32.58 -41.07 13.04
N VAL A 332 -32.33 -40.48 14.22
CA VAL A 332 -32.90 -40.94 15.50
C VAL A 332 -34.43 -40.90 15.48
N LYS A 333 -35.02 -39.81 14.97
CA LYS A 333 -36.47 -39.67 14.87
C LYS A 333 -37.07 -40.72 13.93
N LEU A 334 -36.41 -41.04 12.83
CA LEU A 334 -36.86 -42.05 11.88
C LEU A 334 -36.82 -43.44 12.52
N ALA A 335 -35.71 -43.79 13.18
CA ALA A 335 -35.57 -45.04 13.92
C ALA A 335 -36.67 -45.18 14.99
N LEU A 336 -36.90 -44.14 15.78
CA LEU A 336 -37.96 -44.12 16.80
C LEU A 336 -39.35 -44.30 16.19
N ASN A 337 -39.66 -43.61 15.09
CA ASN A 337 -40.96 -43.75 14.41
C ASN A 337 -41.17 -45.18 13.88
N ASN A 338 -40.13 -45.83 13.37
CA ASN A 338 -40.19 -47.21 12.91
C ASN A 338 -40.45 -48.18 14.08
N LEU A 339 -39.75 -47.99 15.21
CA LEU A 339 -39.98 -48.79 16.42
C LEU A 339 -41.40 -48.62 16.96
N LEU A 340 -41.92 -47.39 17.00
CA LEU A 340 -43.30 -47.11 17.41
C LEU A 340 -44.33 -47.74 16.46
N ALA A 341 -44.07 -47.72 15.15
CA ALA A 341 -44.93 -48.37 14.18
C ALA A 341 -44.94 -49.90 14.35
N GLU A 342 -43.77 -50.52 14.53
CA GLU A 342 -43.64 -51.96 14.83
C GLU A 342 -44.34 -52.31 16.15
N GLN A 343 -44.25 -51.45 17.18
CA GLN A 343 -44.93 -51.63 18.47
C GLN A 343 -46.46 -51.63 18.35
N VAL A 344 -47.04 -50.77 17.51
CA VAL A 344 -48.51 -50.66 17.34
C VAL A 344 -49.11 -51.91 16.70
N GLU A 345 -48.35 -52.66 15.90
CA GLU A 345 -48.79 -53.93 15.29
C GLU A 345 -48.96 -55.06 16.32
N PHE A 346 -48.35 -54.95 17.52
CA PHE A 346 -48.53 -55.91 18.61
C PHE A 346 -49.90 -55.78 19.30
N THR A 347 -50.94 -56.27 18.61
CA THR A 347 -52.33 -56.29 19.12
C THR A 347 -52.79 -57.67 19.59
N ASP A 348 -52.05 -58.73 19.24
CA ASP A 348 -52.36 -60.11 19.61
C ASP A 348 -51.97 -60.41 21.06
N ILE A 349 -52.91 -60.96 21.83
CA ILE A 349 -52.73 -61.36 23.23
C ILE A 349 -52.43 -62.86 23.42
N GLY A 350 -52.49 -63.63 22.32
CA GLY A 350 -52.22 -65.07 22.30
C GLY A 350 -53.38 -65.93 22.81
N ASP A 351 -53.61 -67.06 22.13
CA ASP A 351 -54.64 -68.06 22.46
C ASP A 351 -54.06 -69.34 23.08
N SER A 352 -52.73 -69.43 23.17
CA SER A 352 -51.99 -70.61 23.62
C SER A 352 -50.66 -70.22 24.25
N VAL A 353 -50.13 -71.09 25.13
CA VAL A 353 -48.82 -70.89 25.79
C VAL A 353 -47.70 -70.69 24.75
N ILE A 354 -47.69 -71.50 23.69
CA ILE A 354 -46.70 -71.41 22.62
C ILE A 354 -46.77 -70.04 21.91
N ARG A 355 -47.98 -69.53 21.64
CA ARG A 355 -48.17 -68.22 21.01
C ARG A 355 -47.70 -67.08 21.92
N VAL A 356 -48.00 -67.14 23.21
CA VAL A 356 -47.56 -66.14 24.19
C VAL A 356 -46.03 -66.12 24.35
N GLU A 357 -45.37 -67.28 24.39
CA GLU A 357 -43.90 -67.36 24.42
C GLU A 357 -43.25 -66.75 23.17
N GLN A 358 -43.85 -66.99 22.00
CA GLN A 358 -43.42 -66.40 20.73
C GLN A 358 -43.59 -64.86 20.74
N LEU A 359 -44.73 -64.35 21.20
CA LEU A 359 -44.99 -62.91 21.34
C LEU A 359 -44.00 -62.24 22.31
N LEU A 360 -43.66 -62.89 23.43
CA LEU A 360 -42.65 -62.41 24.37
C LEU A 360 -41.26 -62.32 23.74
N LYS A 361 -40.89 -63.29 22.89
CA LYS A 361 -39.62 -63.27 22.16
C LYS A 361 -39.57 -62.14 21.15
N GLU A 362 -40.67 -61.90 20.44
CA GLU A 362 -40.81 -60.79 19.48
C GLU A 362 -40.71 -59.42 20.19
N HIS A 363 -41.38 -59.25 21.33
CA HIS A 363 -41.27 -58.03 22.16
C HIS A 363 -39.83 -57.79 22.66
N LYS A 364 -39.16 -58.83 23.18
CA LYS A 364 -37.75 -58.72 23.61
C LYS A 364 -36.80 -58.34 22.47
N ASN A 365 -37.10 -58.79 21.26
CA ASN A 365 -36.31 -58.41 20.09
C ASN A 365 -36.53 -56.92 19.73
N LEU A 366 -37.77 -56.44 19.80
CA LEU A 366 -38.07 -55.01 19.59
C LEU A 366 -37.42 -54.13 20.66
N GLU A 367 -37.46 -54.55 21.93
CA GLU A 367 -36.77 -53.88 23.04
C GLU A 367 -35.26 -53.81 22.81
N GLY A 368 -34.65 -54.93 22.41
CA GLY A 368 -33.22 -54.98 22.07
C GLY A 368 -32.82 -54.09 20.87
N LYS A 369 -33.68 -53.96 19.86
CA LYS A 369 -33.46 -52.98 18.76
C LYS A 369 -33.44 -51.55 19.29
N GLY A 370 -34.38 -51.20 20.17
CA GLY A 370 -34.44 -49.88 20.80
C GLY A 370 -33.21 -49.53 21.64
N GLU A 371 -32.65 -50.50 22.37
CA GLU A 371 -31.42 -50.32 23.15
C GLU A 371 -30.17 -50.17 22.27
N LEU A 372 -30.08 -50.91 21.16
CA LEU A 372 -28.97 -50.82 20.19
C LEU A 372 -28.97 -49.49 19.44
N ASP A 373 -30.14 -49.03 19.02
CA ASP A 373 -30.28 -47.73 18.35
C ASP A 373 -29.93 -46.59 19.31
N TYR A 374 -30.20 -46.71 20.62
CA TYR A 374 -29.81 -45.70 21.61
C TYR A 374 -28.29 -45.60 21.84
N LEU A 375 -27.53 -46.67 21.60
CA LEU A 375 -26.07 -46.72 21.80
C LEU A 375 -25.27 -46.35 20.54
N ALA A 376 -25.91 -46.30 19.38
CA ALA A 376 -25.28 -46.02 18.09
C ALA A 376 -25.21 -44.52 17.75
N PHE A 377 -25.92 -43.67 18.49
CA PHE A 377 -25.95 -42.20 18.36
C PHE A 377 -25.45 -41.53 19.64
#